data_AF-A0A7L4DXG2-F1
#
_entry.id   AF-A0A7L4DXG2-F1
#
_cell.length_a   1.000
_cell.length_b   1.000
_cell.length_c   1.000
_cell.angle_alpha   90.00
_cell.angle_beta   90.00
_cell.angle_gamma   90.00
#
_symmetry.space_group_name_H-M   'P 1'
#
loop_
_entity.id
_entity.type
_entity.pdbx_description
1 polymer ?
#
loop_
_entity_poly.entity_id
_entity_poly.type
_entity_poly.pdbx_seq_one_letter_code
_entity_poly.pdbx_strand_id
1 'polypeptide(L)'
;YLPLNGEFVLASGAGFAAFDSSWDPSCDSGATVTFADAEQHAWFDPTLWQTVSIGRELEPSRHIFYVDEERVPCQYDDVIFQPETSFRVNIDSSQQVIHLHSISLMGQELRSPEAWAGYLRGPSAPLQFHGNATLQVTGTSCPDKSGCACGNAPDGHRICAALLRASGRQCPVPACRSPLQPLGHCCRVCGATINLDFTPDFDLQKYRDRLVQDLLSQPKYTGVQMAISKVYKAQTFLGVIPRSSTPLIQIVLIDDGAGAQAGTTAEQLAADIMEDIAQHGEALGISSCKMDGATGNTFSGQVGSRPSSRVTAGMVLGLLFSLLIIGGILFLYRKGKLRLPILRMPHPWHRAEDLASTEPAGDKGFNNPMFDV
;
A
#
# COMPACT_ATOMS: atom_id res chain seq x y z
N TYR A 1 -28.27 25.81 9.55
CA TYR A 1 -28.75 24.67 10.35
C TYR A 1 -27.58 24.09 11.12
N LEU A 2 -27.76 23.72 12.38
CA LEU A 2 -26.73 23.03 13.17
C LEU A 2 -26.70 21.53 12.81
N PRO A 3 -25.55 20.86 12.88
CA PRO A 3 -25.45 19.44 12.55
C PRO A 3 -26.23 18.60 13.57
N LEU A 4 -27.09 17.70 13.08
CA LEU A 4 -27.82 16.74 13.92
C LEU A 4 -26.93 15.58 14.39
N ASN A 5 -25.85 15.31 13.63
CA ASN A 5 -25.02 14.12 13.75
C ASN A 5 -23.54 14.49 14.00
N GLY A 6 -23.28 15.70 14.48
CA GLY A 6 -21.93 16.23 14.68
C GLY A 6 -21.83 17.05 15.96
N GLU A 7 -20.62 17.48 16.28
CA GLU A 7 -20.34 18.31 17.45
C GLU A 7 -19.76 19.66 17.05
N PHE A 8 -20.09 20.69 17.82
CA PHE A 8 -19.46 22.00 17.74
C PHE A 8 -18.58 22.17 18.97
N VAL A 9 -17.27 22.05 18.78
CA VAL A 9 -16.28 22.10 19.87
C VAL A 9 -15.84 23.55 20.03
N LEU A 10 -16.10 24.09 21.22
CA LEU A 10 -15.75 25.45 21.61
C LEU A 10 -14.57 25.45 22.57
N ALA A 11 -13.71 26.45 22.46
CA ALA A 11 -12.65 26.69 23.44
C ALA A 11 -13.26 26.95 24.83
N SER A 12 -12.50 26.65 25.88
CA SER A 12 -12.95 26.90 27.25
C SER A 12 -13.32 28.37 27.46
N GLY A 13 -14.53 28.62 27.97
CA GLY A 13 -15.08 29.97 28.17
C GLY A 13 -15.70 30.62 26.93
N ALA A 14 -15.67 29.97 25.77
CA ALA A 14 -16.37 30.47 24.60
C ALA A 14 -17.88 30.25 24.70
N GLY A 15 -18.66 31.18 24.14
CA GLY A 15 -20.11 31.12 24.06
C GLY A 15 -20.59 31.10 22.61
N PHE A 16 -21.82 30.63 22.40
CA PHE A 16 -22.49 30.67 21.11
C PHE A 16 -23.81 31.42 21.25
N ALA A 17 -24.11 32.29 20.28
CA ALA A 17 -25.38 33.01 20.19
C ALA A 17 -25.91 32.91 18.76
N ALA A 18 -27.21 32.63 18.62
CA ALA A 18 -27.92 32.68 17.35
C ALA A 18 -28.70 34.01 17.28
N PHE A 19 -28.57 34.73 16.18
CA PHE A 19 -29.25 36.01 15.97
C PHE A 19 -30.22 35.91 14.80
N ASP A 20 -31.37 36.55 14.92
CA ASP A 20 -32.47 36.55 13.95
C ASP A 20 -32.30 37.63 12.86
N SER A 21 -31.06 38.02 12.56
CA SER A 21 -30.60 39.07 11.62
C SER A 21 -30.41 40.50 12.16
N SER A 22 -30.65 40.78 13.46
CA SER A 22 -30.11 42.01 14.07
C SER A 22 -28.64 41.81 14.45
N TRP A 23 -27.73 42.11 13.52
CA TRP A 23 -26.28 42.05 13.74
C TRP A 23 -25.88 42.90 14.96
N ASP A 24 -25.26 42.27 15.97
CA ASP A 24 -24.66 42.98 17.09
C ASP A 24 -23.39 43.71 16.60
N PRO A 25 -23.35 45.05 16.59
CA PRO A 25 -22.19 45.82 16.13
C PRO A 25 -20.94 45.63 17.02
N SER A 26 -21.06 44.97 18.17
CA SER A 26 -19.93 44.61 19.05
C SER A 26 -19.28 43.27 18.70
N CYS A 27 -19.90 42.45 17.85
CA CYS A 27 -19.24 41.31 17.24
C CYS A 27 -18.43 41.80 16.03
N ASP A 28 -17.10 41.64 16.09
CA ASP A 28 -16.23 41.88 14.94
C ASP A 28 -16.71 41.10 13.71
N SER A 29 -16.33 41.56 12.52
CA SER A 29 -16.55 40.87 11.25
C SER A 29 -15.77 39.55 11.24
N GLY A 30 -16.27 38.55 11.96
CA GLY A 30 -15.66 37.24 12.06
C GLY A 30 -15.56 36.57 10.69
N ALA A 31 -14.70 35.57 10.58
CA ALA A 31 -14.65 34.76 9.37
C ALA A 31 -15.96 33.99 9.23
N THR A 32 -16.57 34.06 8.04
CA THR A 32 -17.64 33.13 7.69
C THR A 32 -17.01 31.76 7.50
N VAL A 33 -17.37 30.82 8.38
CA VAL A 33 -16.98 29.42 8.27
C VAL A 33 -18.17 28.60 7.76
N THR A 34 -17.89 27.66 6.87
CA THR A 34 -18.90 26.72 6.37
C THR A 34 -18.56 25.33 6.88
N PHE A 35 -19.59 24.57 7.28
CA PHE A 35 -19.40 23.18 7.65
C PHE A 35 -19.13 22.37 6.37
N ALA A 36 -17.98 21.71 6.33
CA ALA A 36 -17.66 20.76 5.27
C ALA A 36 -18.49 19.47 5.44
N ASP A 37 -18.73 18.77 4.34
CA ASP A 37 -19.33 17.43 4.35
C ASP A 37 -18.33 16.42 4.92
N ALA A 38 -18.47 16.13 6.22
CA ALA A 38 -17.54 15.25 6.91
C ALA A 38 -17.76 13.76 6.59
N GLU A 39 -18.84 13.39 5.90
CA GLU A 39 -19.14 11.99 5.54
C GLU A 39 -18.20 11.44 4.45
N GLN A 40 -17.39 12.30 3.83
CA GLN A 40 -16.43 11.92 2.80
C GLN A 40 -15.10 11.40 3.36
N HIS A 41 -14.85 11.59 4.66
CA HIS A 41 -13.62 11.15 5.32
C HIS A 41 -13.72 9.68 5.72
N ALA A 42 -13.08 8.81 4.94
CA ALA A 42 -13.02 7.38 5.23
C ALA A 42 -11.65 6.98 5.78
N TRP A 43 -11.63 6.11 6.79
CA TRP A 43 -10.41 5.57 7.38
C TRP A 43 -9.49 4.95 6.33
N PHE A 44 -10.06 4.20 5.38
CA PHE A 44 -9.33 3.55 4.31
C PHE A 44 -9.08 4.46 3.10
N ASP A 45 -9.16 5.78 3.23
CA ASP A 45 -8.75 6.72 2.18
C ASP A 45 -7.28 7.16 2.43
N PRO A 46 -6.30 6.62 1.69
CA PRO A 46 -4.88 6.94 1.87
C PRO A 46 -4.50 8.37 1.44
N THR A 47 -5.43 9.14 0.86
CA THR A 47 -5.20 10.57 0.58
C THR A 47 -5.39 11.43 1.82
N LEU A 48 -6.08 10.90 2.84
CA LEU A 48 -6.35 11.59 4.09
C LEU A 48 -5.27 11.37 5.14
N TRP A 49 -4.30 10.47 4.90
CA TRP A 49 -3.22 10.18 5.83
C TRP A 49 -1.90 10.77 5.36
N GLN A 50 -1.27 11.55 6.23
CA GLN A 50 0.05 12.10 6.03
C GLN A 50 1.06 11.32 6.87
N THR A 51 2.16 10.87 6.26
CA THR A 51 3.24 10.22 6.99
C THR A 51 4.07 11.25 7.75
N VAL A 52 4.05 11.21 9.08
CA VAL A 52 4.79 12.16 9.93
C VAL A 52 5.93 11.46 10.68
N SER A 53 7.18 11.78 10.38
CA SER A 53 8.29 11.28 11.21
C SER A 53 8.36 12.11 12.50
N ILE A 54 8.11 11.51 13.66
CA ILE A 54 8.29 12.16 14.96
C ILE A 54 9.75 12.01 15.37
N GLY A 55 10.49 13.11 15.50
CA GLY A 55 11.76 13.12 16.24
C GLY A 55 13.07 12.98 15.46
N ARG A 56 13.06 12.97 14.12
CA ARG A 56 14.26 13.27 13.33
C ARG A 56 13.96 14.28 12.23
N GLU A 57 14.69 15.37 12.30
CA GLU A 57 14.92 16.33 11.21
C GLU A 57 15.75 15.62 10.12
N LEU A 58 15.17 14.58 9.53
CA LEU A 58 15.63 14.00 8.28
C LEU A 58 14.46 14.20 7.34
N GLU A 59 14.67 15.11 6.38
CA GLU A 59 13.85 15.26 5.19
C GLU A 59 13.19 13.91 4.84
N PRO A 60 11.85 13.86 4.63
CA PRO A 60 11.20 12.62 4.20
C PRO A 60 12.06 12.05 3.10
N SER A 61 12.63 10.86 3.32
CA SER A 61 13.68 10.34 2.46
C SER A 61 13.10 10.34 1.04
N ARG A 62 13.53 11.26 0.17
CA ARG A 62 12.92 11.51 -1.16
C ARG A 62 12.80 10.25 -2.01
N HIS A 63 13.57 9.24 -1.64
CA HIS A 63 13.73 7.96 -2.28
C HIS A 63 12.85 6.85 -1.69
N ILE A 64 12.10 7.08 -0.61
CA ILE A 64 11.21 6.06 -0.02
C ILE A 64 9.74 6.47 -0.16
N PHE A 65 8.93 5.51 -0.59
CA PHE A 65 7.48 5.60 -0.59
C PHE A 65 6.86 4.36 0.07
N TYR A 66 5.55 4.42 0.30
CA TYR A 66 4.76 3.31 0.83
C TYR A 66 3.77 2.84 -0.23
N VAL A 67 3.57 1.52 -0.34
CA VAL A 67 2.50 0.98 -1.19
C VAL A 67 1.14 1.43 -0.65
N ASP A 68 0.11 1.46 -1.50
CA ASP A 68 -1.19 2.05 -1.15
C ASP A 68 -1.81 1.49 0.13
N GLU A 69 -1.70 0.18 0.36
CA GLU A 69 -2.19 -0.46 1.59
C GLU A 69 -1.45 -0.02 2.86
N GLU A 70 -0.19 0.38 2.74
CA GLU A 70 0.67 0.85 3.84
C GLU A 70 0.56 2.37 4.05
N ARG A 71 -0.15 3.09 3.17
CA ARG A 71 -0.45 4.51 3.37
C ARG A 71 -1.62 4.75 4.33
N VAL A 72 -2.35 3.68 4.68
CA VAL A 72 -3.42 3.69 5.67
C VAL A 72 -2.87 3.09 6.97
N PRO A 73 -3.19 3.64 8.16
CA PRO A 73 -2.71 3.10 9.43
C PRO A 73 -2.97 1.59 9.58
N CYS A 74 -1.93 0.91 10.05
CA CYS A 74 -1.86 -0.52 10.27
C CYS A 74 -1.90 -0.86 11.76
N GLN A 75 -1.92 -2.16 12.11
CA GLN A 75 -2.05 -2.61 13.50
C GLN A 75 -0.97 -2.13 14.47
N TYR A 76 0.20 -1.74 13.94
CA TYR A 76 1.36 -1.35 14.73
C TYR A 76 1.64 0.15 14.64
N ASP A 77 0.72 0.93 14.07
CA ASP A 77 0.92 2.35 13.82
C ASP A 77 0.31 3.22 14.92
N ASP A 78 0.92 4.38 15.09
CA ASP A 78 0.42 5.46 15.92
C ASP A 78 -0.42 6.40 15.07
N VAL A 79 -1.65 6.67 15.49
CA VAL A 79 -2.55 7.56 14.74
C VAL A 79 -2.69 8.89 15.46
N ILE A 80 -2.48 10.00 14.76
CA ILE A 80 -2.58 11.33 15.35
C ILE A 80 -3.68 12.14 14.68
N PHE A 81 -4.74 12.40 15.44
CA PHE A 81 -5.68 13.45 15.12
C PHE A 81 -5.17 14.75 15.76
N GLN A 82 -4.94 15.77 14.91
CA GLN A 82 -4.30 17.00 15.34
C GLN A 82 -5.06 17.65 16.51
N PRO A 83 -4.36 18.15 17.54
CA PRO A 83 -5.01 18.85 18.64
C PRO A 83 -5.76 20.08 18.12
N GLU A 84 -6.79 20.47 18.84
CA GLU A 84 -7.62 21.65 18.50
C GLU A 84 -8.32 21.55 17.13
N THR A 85 -8.47 20.34 16.60
CA THR A 85 -9.26 20.06 15.39
C THR A 85 -10.50 19.23 15.70
N SER A 86 -11.57 19.44 14.93
CA SER A 86 -12.75 18.57 14.94
C SER A 86 -12.68 17.63 13.74
N PHE A 87 -13.02 16.36 13.94
CA PHE A 87 -13.03 15.39 12.87
C PHE A 87 -14.19 14.41 13.01
N ARG A 88 -14.52 13.78 11.90
CA ARG A 88 -15.47 12.67 11.83
C ARG A 88 -14.99 11.74 10.73
N VAL A 89 -14.85 10.46 11.04
CA VAL A 89 -14.27 9.47 10.16
C VAL A 89 -15.14 8.22 10.07
N ASN A 90 -15.39 7.78 8.84
CA ASN A 90 -16.04 6.51 8.56
C ASN A 90 -15.02 5.38 8.71
N ILE A 91 -15.22 4.49 9.67
CA ILE A 91 -14.38 3.34 9.97
C ILE A 91 -14.92 2.02 9.39
N ASP A 92 -15.76 2.07 8.35
CA ASP A 92 -16.26 0.86 7.68
C ASP A 92 -15.10 -0.05 7.22
N SER A 93 -15.07 -1.28 7.75
CA SER A 93 -14.05 -2.29 7.46
C SER A 93 -14.68 -3.63 7.12
N SER A 94 -13.92 -4.43 6.37
CA SER A 94 -14.20 -5.82 6.07
C SER A 94 -13.87 -6.75 7.25
N GLN A 95 -13.08 -6.28 8.21
CA GLN A 95 -12.60 -7.05 9.36
C GLN A 95 -13.36 -6.79 10.67
N GLN A 96 -14.32 -5.84 10.68
CA GLN A 96 -15.09 -5.38 11.85
C GLN A 96 -14.26 -4.75 12.99
N VAL A 97 -12.96 -5.02 13.06
CA VAL A 97 -12.04 -4.47 14.04
C VAL A 97 -10.80 -3.94 13.31
N ILE A 98 -10.44 -2.70 13.61
CA ILE A 98 -9.22 -2.05 13.14
C ILE A 98 -8.30 -1.91 14.35
N HIS A 99 -7.17 -2.62 14.32
CA HIS A 99 -6.18 -2.58 15.39
C HIS A 99 -5.20 -1.42 15.17
N LEU A 100 -4.66 -0.85 16.25
CA LEU A 100 -3.66 0.22 16.25
C LEU A 100 -2.72 0.07 17.44
N HIS A 101 -1.50 0.59 17.31
CA HIS A 101 -0.57 0.68 18.45
C HIS A 101 -1.04 1.76 19.42
N SER A 102 -1.31 2.97 18.94
CA SER A 102 -1.88 4.05 19.72
C SER A 102 -2.75 4.99 18.90
N ILE A 103 -3.54 5.81 19.60
CA ILE A 103 -4.31 6.89 19.01
C ILE A 103 -4.20 8.15 19.87
N SER A 104 -3.81 9.27 19.27
CA SER A 104 -3.72 10.57 19.90
C SER A 104 -4.90 11.43 19.49
N LEU A 105 -5.72 11.82 20.48
CA LEU A 105 -6.92 12.62 20.32
C LEU A 105 -6.83 13.85 21.21
N MET A 106 -7.05 15.04 20.64
CA MET A 106 -7.02 16.30 21.40
C MET A 106 -5.72 16.50 22.20
N GLY A 107 -4.59 16.03 21.67
CA GLY A 107 -3.29 16.09 22.34
C GLY A 107 -3.07 15.05 23.45
N GLN A 108 -4.02 14.14 23.68
CA GLN A 108 -3.87 13.03 24.60
C GLN A 108 -3.62 11.73 23.83
N GLU A 109 -2.48 11.10 24.09
CA GLU A 109 -2.13 9.80 23.53
C GLU A 109 -2.75 8.66 24.35
N LEU A 110 -3.49 7.78 23.68
CA LEU A 110 -4.15 6.62 24.24
C LEU A 110 -3.41 5.38 23.72
N ARG A 111 -2.64 4.73 24.59
CA ARG A 111 -1.84 3.52 24.28
C ARG A 111 -2.39 2.23 24.88
N SER A 112 -3.33 2.30 25.82
CA SER A 112 -3.87 1.13 26.51
C SER A 112 -5.33 0.85 26.14
N PRO A 113 -5.75 -0.42 26.09
CA PRO A 113 -7.15 -0.78 25.85
C PRO A 113 -8.12 -0.11 26.85
N GLU A 114 -7.71 0.05 28.10
CA GLU A 114 -8.53 0.63 29.17
C GLU A 114 -8.74 2.14 28.97
N ALA A 115 -7.67 2.86 28.61
CA ALA A 115 -7.74 4.28 28.31
C ALA A 115 -8.63 4.53 27.07
N TRP A 116 -8.45 3.71 26.03
CA TRP A 116 -9.28 3.74 24.82
C TRP A 116 -10.75 3.43 25.11
N ALA A 117 -11.04 2.38 25.89
CA ALA A 117 -12.40 2.06 26.31
C ALA A 117 -13.01 3.17 27.18
N GLY A 118 -12.18 3.88 27.97
CA GLY A 118 -12.58 5.08 28.69
C GLY A 118 -13.07 6.19 27.77
N TYR A 119 -12.30 6.48 26.73
CA TYR A 119 -12.64 7.46 25.71
C TYR A 119 -13.93 7.09 24.95
N LEU A 120 -14.08 5.83 24.53
CA LEU A 120 -15.24 5.34 23.78
C LEU A 120 -16.58 5.43 24.55
N ARG A 121 -16.55 5.52 25.88
CA ARG A 121 -17.76 5.75 26.70
C ARG A 121 -18.20 7.21 26.71
N GLY A 122 -17.37 8.13 26.22
CA GLY A 122 -17.67 9.54 26.12
C GLY A 122 -18.67 9.85 25.00
N PRO A 123 -19.38 10.99 25.08
CA PRO A 123 -20.39 11.37 24.09
C PRO A 123 -19.81 11.72 22.71
N SER A 124 -18.55 12.17 22.63
CA SER A 124 -17.89 12.55 21.38
C SER A 124 -17.49 11.35 20.51
N ALA A 125 -17.15 10.22 21.12
CA ALA A 125 -16.67 9.04 20.39
C ALA A 125 -17.59 8.58 19.25
N PRO A 126 -18.91 8.38 19.44
CA PRO A 126 -19.82 8.00 18.33
C PRO A 126 -20.06 9.12 17.30
N LEU A 127 -19.75 10.37 17.63
CA LEU A 127 -19.82 11.50 16.69
C LEU A 127 -18.56 11.60 15.83
N GLN A 128 -17.42 11.19 16.37
CA GLN A 128 -16.13 11.21 15.68
C GLN A 128 -15.86 9.94 14.87
N PHE A 129 -16.25 8.77 15.39
CA PHE A 129 -16.05 7.48 14.75
C PHE A 129 -17.40 6.83 14.45
N HIS A 130 -17.67 6.55 13.18
CA HIS A 130 -18.92 5.94 12.74
C HIS A 130 -18.64 4.87 11.67
N GLY A 131 -19.59 3.94 11.47
CA GLY A 131 -19.44 2.85 10.51
C GLY A 131 -19.71 1.49 11.15
N ASN A 132 -19.33 0.43 10.44
CA ASN A 132 -19.60 -0.96 10.81
C ASN A 132 -18.48 -1.63 11.65
N ALA A 133 -17.37 -0.93 11.90
CA ALA A 133 -16.22 -1.46 12.61
C ALA A 133 -15.99 -0.77 13.95
N THR A 134 -15.02 -1.28 14.71
CA THR A 134 -14.51 -0.68 15.94
C THR A 134 -13.00 -0.53 15.89
N LEU A 135 -12.45 0.54 16.44
CA LEU A 135 -11.02 0.68 16.64
C LEU A 135 -10.60 0.00 17.94
N GLN A 136 -9.44 -0.65 17.96
CA GLN A 136 -8.84 -1.25 19.14
C GLN A 136 -7.37 -0.84 19.27
N VAL A 137 -7.04 -0.19 20.38
CA VAL A 137 -5.68 0.16 20.76
C VAL A 137 -5.05 -0.99 21.53
N THR A 138 -3.88 -1.46 21.09
CA THR A 138 -3.18 -2.59 21.73
C THR A 138 -1.96 -2.18 22.53
N GLY A 139 -1.29 -1.06 22.17
CA GLY A 139 -0.01 -0.67 22.76
C GLY A 139 1.14 -1.63 22.43
N THR A 140 0.94 -2.55 21.48
CA THR A 140 1.97 -3.52 21.06
C THR A 140 2.70 -3.03 19.81
N SER A 141 4.01 -2.86 19.86
CA SER A 141 4.82 -2.56 18.68
C SER A 141 5.12 -3.83 17.87
N CYS A 142 5.59 -3.68 16.63
CA CYS A 142 6.00 -4.83 15.79
C CYS A 142 7.16 -5.60 16.45
N PRO A 143 6.97 -6.89 16.83
CA PRO A 143 7.99 -7.63 17.57
C PRO A 143 9.06 -8.28 16.66
N ASP A 144 8.87 -8.24 15.34
CA ASP A 144 9.67 -9.00 14.37
C ASP A 144 10.63 -8.07 13.62
N LYS A 145 11.94 -8.39 13.69
CA LYS A 145 13.01 -7.62 13.02
C LYS A 145 12.91 -7.64 11.50
N SER A 146 12.29 -8.67 10.93
CA SER A 146 11.98 -8.71 9.50
C SER A 146 10.81 -7.80 9.11
N GLY A 147 10.27 -7.06 10.07
CA GLY A 147 9.09 -6.22 9.93
C GLY A 147 7.80 -7.00 10.14
N CYS A 148 6.70 -6.26 10.08
CA CYS A 148 5.36 -6.80 10.20
C CYS A 148 4.55 -6.42 8.96
N ALA A 149 3.67 -7.31 8.52
CA ALA A 149 2.72 -6.95 7.48
C ALA A 149 1.69 -5.97 8.05
N CYS A 150 1.31 -4.99 7.24
CA CYS A 150 0.34 -3.96 7.63
C CYS A 150 -1.02 -4.54 8.02
N GLY A 151 -1.52 -5.52 7.24
CA GLY A 151 -2.79 -6.19 7.50
C GLY A 151 -4.00 -5.59 6.77
N ASN A 152 -3.83 -4.51 6.02
CA ASN A 152 -4.92 -3.82 5.31
C ASN A 152 -5.42 -4.51 4.03
N ALA A 153 -4.82 -5.63 3.62
CA ALA A 153 -5.21 -6.37 2.41
C ALA A 153 -6.71 -6.70 2.29
N PRO A 154 -7.45 -7.08 3.37
CA PRO A 154 -8.89 -7.31 3.29
C PRO A 154 -9.70 -6.07 2.88
N ASP A 155 -9.22 -4.88 3.24
CA ASP A 155 -9.82 -3.59 2.89
C ASP A 155 -9.19 -2.94 1.65
N GLY A 156 -8.31 -3.64 0.93
CA GLY A 156 -7.64 -3.13 -0.27
C GLY A 156 -8.60 -2.61 -1.35
N HIS A 157 -9.79 -3.21 -1.49
CA HIS A 157 -10.81 -2.73 -2.42
C HIS A 157 -11.35 -1.33 -2.05
N ARG A 158 -11.47 -1.00 -0.75
CA ARG A 158 -11.88 0.32 -0.26
C ARG A 158 -10.78 1.34 -0.50
N ILE A 159 -9.53 0.95 -0.20
CA ILE A 159 -8.32 1.74 -0.42
C ILE A 159 -8.22 2.15 -1.89
N CYS A 160 -8.35 1.17 -2.80
CA CYS A 160 -8.29 1.45 -4.23
C CYS A 160 -9.48 2.25 -4.74
N ALA A 161 -10.70 2.00 -4.24
CA ALA A 161 -11.87 2.79 -4.61
C ALA A 161 -11.75 4.26 -4.18
N ALA A 162 -11.15 4.52 -3.02
CA ALA A 162 -10.89 5.86 -2.50
C ALA A 162 -9.85 6.60 -3.35
N LEU A 163 -8.69 5.95 -3.62
CA LEU A 163 -7.63 6.51 -4.45
C LEU A 163 -8.08 6.85 -5.86
N LEU A 164 -8.87 5.97 -6.47
CA LEU A 164 -9.29 6.12 -7.87
C LEU A 164 -10.54 6.98 -8.03
N ARG A 165 -11.09 7.55 -6.96
CA ARG A 165 -12.30 8.37 -6.99
C ARG A 165 -12.15 9.55 -7.96
N ALA A 166 -11.01 10.25 -7.91
CA ALA A 166 -10.71 11.38 -8.80
C ALA A 166 -10.49 10.96 -10.26
N SER A 167 -10.00 9.74 -10.49
CA SER A 167 -9.65 9.20 -11.82
C SER A 167 -10.78 8.37 -12.44
N GLY A 168 -12.04 8.62 -12.09
CA GLY A 168 -13.18 7.88 -12.63
C GLY A 168 -13.14 6.37 -12.34
N ARG A 169 -12.55 5.98 -11.21
CA ARG A 169 -12.36 4.59 -10.74
C ARG A 169 -11.48 3.72 -11.65
N GLN A 170 -10.62 4.34 -12.45
CA GLN A 170 -9.75 3.65 -13.39
C GLN A 170 -8.28 3.98 -13.12
N CYS A 171 -7.45 2.94 -13.18
CA CYS A 171 -6.01 3.12 -13.12
C CYS A 171 -5.49 3.82 -14.39
N PRO A 172 -4.49 4.71 -14.27
CA PRO A 172 -3.81 5.25 -15.42
C PRO A 172 -3.14 4.12 -16.22
N VAL A 173 -3.12 4.25 -17.55
CA VAL A 173 -2.49 3.26 -18.43
C VAL A 173 -0.96 3.41 -18.32
N PRO A 174 -0.21 2.39 -17.87
CA PRO A 174 1.24 2.47 -17.78
C PRO A 174 1.90 2.56 -19.16
N ALA A 175 2.99 3.32 -19.28
CA ALA A 175 3.69 3.55 -20.55
C ALA A 175 4.69 2.45 -20.94
N CYS A 176 5.11 1.63 -19.98
CA CYS A 176 6.09 0.56 -20.16
C CYS A 176 5.49 -0.69 -20.81
N ARG A 177 6.37 -1.57 -21.32
CA ARG A 177 6.00 -2.78 -22.07
C ARG A 177 5.28 -3.83 -21.21
N SER A 178 5.73 -4.04 -19.98
CA SER A 178 5.31 -5.13 -19.10
C SER A 178 5.02 -4.61 -17.68
N PRO A 179 3.98 -3.79 -17.49
CA PRO A 179 3.73 -3.15 -16.20
C PRO A 179 3.43 -4.18 -15.10
N LEU A 180 3.97 -3.92 -13.92
CA LEU A 180 3.95 -4.82 -12.76
C LEU A 180 2.83 -4.42 -11.80
N GLN A 181 2.23 -5.39 -11.09
CA GLN A 181 1.29 -5.12 -10.00
C GLN A 181 1.92 -5.57 -8.68
N PRO A 182 2.62 -4.68 -7.95
CA PRO A 182 3.16 -5.01 -6.64
C PRO A 182 2.04 -5.36 -5.65
N LEU A 183 2.33 -6.26 -4.70
CA LEU A 183 1.42 -6.51 -3.59
C LEU A 183 1.25 -5.23 -2.76
N GLY A 184 0.01 -4.92 -2.41
CA GLY A 184 -0.34 -3.70 -1.67
C GLY A 184 -0.52 -2.43 -2.51
N HIS A 185 -0.33 -2.50 -3.83
CA HIS A 185 -0.54 -1.36 -4.73
C HIS A 185 -1.83 -1.54 -5.53
N CYS A 186 -2.58 -0.46 -5.78
CA CYS A 186 -3.86 -0.50 -6.49
C CYS A 186 -3.72 -0.57 -8.01
N CYS A 187 -2.71 0.09 -8.57
CA CYS A 187 -2.49 0.17 -10.01
C CYS A 187 -1.18 -0.47 -10.42
N ARG A 188 -1.11 -0.85 -11.69
CA ARG A 188 0.14 -1.35 -12.25
C ARG A 188 1.14 -0.21 -12.41
N VAL A 189 2.41 -0.49 -12.20
CA VAL A 189 3.51 0.47 -12.26
C VAL A 189 4.56 0.08 -13.29
N CYS A 190 5.33 1.07 -13.71
CA CYS A 190 6.55 0.89 -14.49
C CYS A 190 7.75 1.00 -13.57
N GLY A 191 8.63 -0.01 -13.61
CA GLY A 191 9.76 -0.14 -12.71
C GLY A 191 10.15 -1.60 -12.50
N ALA A 192 10.54 -1.95 -11.28
CA ALA A 192 10.96 -3.30 -10.95
C ALA A 192 10.43 -3.75 -9.59
N THR A 193 10.24 -5.06 -9.42
CA THR A 193 9.91 -5.67 -8.13
C THR A 193 10.90 -6.76 -7.80
N ILE A 194 11.41 -6.77 -6.58
CA ILE A 194 12.28 -7.82 -6.05
C ILE A 194 11.57 -8.49 -4.88
N ASN A 195 11.45 -9.81 -4.91
CA ASN A 195 10.91 -10.62 -3.82
C ASN A 195 12.04 -11.42 -3.17
N LEU A 196 12.16 -11.34 -1.85
CA LEU A 196 13.21 -11.98 -1.06
C LEU A 196 12.62 -12.99 -0.10
N ASP A 197 13.15 -14.20 -0.12
CA ASP A 197 12.99 -15.15 0.97
C ASP A 197 14.11 -14.91 1.99
N PHE A 198 13.76 -14.92 3.28
CA PHE A 198 14.66 -14.51 4.35
C PHE A 198 14.74 -15.54 5.49
N THR A 199 15.83 -15.51 6.24
CA THR A 199 16.05 -16.29 7.46
C THR A 199 15.63 -15.48 8.69
N PRO A 200 15.48 -16.10 9.87
CA PRO A 200 15.15 -15.38 11.11
C PRO A 200 16.16 -14.29 11.52
N ASP A 201 17.36 -14.31 10.96
CA ASP A 201 18.42 -13.32 11.24
C ASP A 201 18.28 -12.04 10.39
N PHE A 202 17.37 -12.03 9.40
CA PHE A 202 17.12 -10.87 8.56
C PHE A 202 16.52 -9.70 9.36
N ASP A 203 17.09 -8.52 9.16
CA ASP A 203 16.65 -7.27 9.78
C ASP A 203 16.26 -6.28 8.68
N LEU A 204 14.96 -5.94 8.63
CA LEU A 204 14.37 -5.12 7.58
C LEU A 204 14.91 -3.69 7.60
N GLN A 205 15.05 -3.09 8.79
CA GLN A 205 15.53 -1.72 8.91
C GLN A 205 17.00 -1.62 8.52
N LYS A 206 17.83 -2.53 9.04
CA LYS A 206 19.24 -2.60 8.66
C LYS A 206 19.42 -2.77 7.15
N TYR A 207 18.59 -3.60 6.51
CA TYR A 207 18.67 -3.80 5.08
C TYR A 207 18.14 -2.59 4.29
N ARG A 208 17.04 -1.97 4.72
CA ARG A 208 16.54 -0.70 4.15
C ARG A 208 17.60 0.39 4.21
N ASP A 209 18.25 0.59 5.36
CA ASP A 209 19.30 1.59 5.53
C ASP A 209 20.48 1.34 4.59
N ARG A 210 20.90 0.08 4.45
CA ARG A 210 21.92 -0.33 3.48
C ARG A 210 21.53 0.05 2.06
N LEU A 211 20.32 -0.30 1.62
CA LEU A 211 19.86 0.03 0.27
C LEU A 211 19.83 1.54 0.03
N VAL A 212 19.35 2.31 1.01
CA VAL A 212 19.30 3.77 0.92
C VAL A 212 20.71 4.38 0.84
N GLN A 213 21.61 3.97 1.73
CA GLN A 213 22.93 4.57 1.86
C GLN A 213 23.90 4.13 0.76
N ASP A 214 23.94 2.84 0.43
CA ASP A 214 24.95 2.29 -0.49
C ASP A 214 24.50 2.36 -1.95
N LEU A 215 23.18 2.32 -2.22
CA LEU A 215 22.64 2.23 -3.58
C LEU A 215 21.82 3.46 -3.96
N LEU A 216 20.68 3.72 -3.30
CA LEU A 216 19.77 4.80 -3.74
C LEU A 216 20.38 6.21 -3.63
N SER A 217 21.35 6.42 -2.73
CA SER A 217 22.05 7.69 -2.59
C SER A 217 22.94 8.05 -3.79
N GLN A 218 23.24 7.08 -4.67
CA GLN A 218 24.12 7.30 -5.80
C GLN A 218 23.49 8.27 -6.82
N PRO A 219 24.27 9.21 -7.41
CA PRO A 219 23.73 10.21 -8.34
C PRO A 219 22.99 9.65 -9.55
N LYS A 220 23.31 8.42 -9.98
CA LYS A 220 22.61 7.74 -11.08
C LYS A 220 21.17 7.34 -10.76
N TYR A 221 20.76 7.40 -9.49
CA TYR A 221 19.45 6.94 -9.01
C TYR A 221 18.60 8.04 -8.37
N THR A 222 18.94 9.31 -8.56
CA THR A 222 18.22 10.46 -7.96
C THR A 222 16.71 10.50 -8.29
N GLY A 223 16.29 9.98 -9.44
CA GLY A 223 14.87 9.90 -9.84
C GLY A 223 14.13 8.62 -9.42
N VAL A 224 14.80 7.70 -8.70
CA VAL A 224 14.24 6.41 -8.31
C VAL A 224 13.69 6.47 -6.90
N GLN A 225 12.48 5.94 -6.72
CA GLN A 225 11.86 5.73 -5.42
C GLN A 225 11.71 4.23 -5.13
N MET A 226 11.78 3.87 -3.86
CA MET A 226 11.70 2.51 -3.37
C MET A 226 10.65 2.36 -2.25
N ALA A 227 9.85 1.30 -2.31
CA ALA A 227 9.11 0.80 -1.17
C ALA A 227 9.69 -0.56 -0.77
N ILE A 228 9.74 -0.86 0.53
CA ILE A 228 10.17 -2.16 1.05
C ILE A 228 9.20 -2.61 2.13
N SER A 229 8.56 -3.76 1.89
CA SER A 229 7.38 -4.20 2.63
C SER A 229 7.44 -5.69 2.92
N LYS A 230 7.02 -6.11 4.12
CA LYS A 230 6.77 -7.52 4.41
C LYS A 230 5.37 -7.88 3.97
N VAL A 231 5.27 -8.78 3.01
CA VAL A 231 4.00 -9.17 2.38
C VAL A 231 3.80 -10.67 2.42
N TYR A 232 2.55 -11.10 2.26
CA TYR A 232 2.16 -12.50 2.27
C TYR A 232 1.77 -12.94 0.87
N LYS A 233 2.56 -13.85 0.28
CA LYS A 233 2.25 -14.42 -1.03
C LYS A 233 1.40 -15.67 -0.86
N ALA A 234 0.21 -15.66 -1.46
CA ALA A 234 -0.63 -16.84 -1.50
C ALA A 234 0.08 -17.97 -2.27
N GLN A 235 0.30 -19.10 -1.61
CA GLN A 235 0.75 -20.31 -2.29
C GLN A 235 -0.47 -21.09 -2.80
N THR A 236 -0.55 -21.24 -4.12
CA THR A 236 -1.55 -22.10 -4.76
C THR A 236 -0.92 -23.44 -5.11
N PHE A 237 -1.51 -24.54 -4.63
CA PHE A 237 -1.18 -25.88 -5.13
C PHE A 237 -1.95 -26.15 -6.42
N LEU A 238 -1.23 -26.56 -7.47
CA LEU A 238 -1.77 -26.82 -8.82
C LEU A 238 -2.59 -25.63 -9.38
N GLY A 239 -2.35 -24.41 -8.89
CA GLY A 239 -3.05 -23.18 -9.32
C GLY A 239 -4.49 -23.03 -8.80
N VAL A 240 -5.00 -23.93 -7.95
CA VAL A 240 -6.44 -23.94 -7.57
C VAL A 240 -6.69 -24.00 -6.06
N ILE A 241 -5.78 -24.57 -5.26
CA ILE A 241 -6.00 -24.75 -3.81
C ILE A 241 -5.03 -23.88 -3.00
N PRO A 242 -5.50 -22.84 -2.28
CA PRO A 242 -4.66 -22.10 -1.34
C PRO A 242 -4.23 -23.02 -0.21
N ARG A 243 -2.92 -23.20 0.02
CA ARG A 243 -2.41 -24.05 1.11
C ARG A 243 -1.89 -23.27 2.31
N SER A 244 -1.22 -22.16 2.06
CA SER A 244 -0.68 -21.26 3.08
C SER A 244 -0.18 -19.99 2.41
N SER A 245 -0.02 -18.93 3.19
CA SER A 245 0.69 -17.74 2.78
C SER A 245 2.09 -17.74 3.38
N THR A 246 3.12 -17.59 2.55
CA THR A 246 4.50 -17.47 3.04
C THR A 246 4.87 -15.99 3.08
N PRO A 247 5.43 -15.50 4.20
CA PRO A 247 5.93 -14.14 4.26
C PRO A 247 7.17 -14.01 3.36
N LEU A 248 7.26 -12.90 2.66
CA LEU A 248 8.45 -12.50 1.90
C LEU A 248 8.67 -11.00 2.05
N ILE A 249 9.87 -10.53 1.74
CA ILE A 249 10.13 -9.09 1.62
C ILE A 249 9.99 -8.70 0.15
N GLN A 250 9.13 -7.73 -0.14
CA GLN A 250 8.94 -7.16 -1.46
C GLN A 250 9.59 -5.78 -1.49
N ILE A 251 10.49 -5.57 -2.43
CA ILE A 251 11.02 -4.26 -2.80
C ILE A 251 10.35 -3.83 -4.10
N VAL A 252 9.81 -2.63 -4.14
CA VAL A 252 9.21 -2.02 -5.33
C VAL A 252 10.04 -0.80 -5.70
N LEU A 253 10.51 -0.73 -6.94
CA LEU A 253 11.26 0.38 -7.47
C LEU A 253 10.46 1.03 -8.59
N ILE A 254 10.34 2.34 -8.56
CA ILE A 254 9.70 3.15 -9.61
C ILE A 254 10.63 4.32 -9.94
N ASP A 255 10.63 4.76 -11.20
CA ASP A 255 11.38 5.93 -11.63
C ASP A 255 10.47 6.99 -12.27
N ASP A 256 11.00 8.19 -12.44
CA ASP A 256 10.36 9.34 -13.10
C ASP A 256 10.47 9.28 -14.65
N GLY A 257 10.90 8.14 -15.20
CA GLY A 257 11.03 7.93 -16.63
C GLY A 257 9.70 8.02 -17.37
N ALA A 258 9.71 8.64 -18.54
CA ALA A 258 8.52 8.81 -19.37
C ALA A 258 8.55 7.94 -20.63
N GLY A 259 7.36 7.58 -21.11
CA GLY A 259 7.18 6.85 -22.37
C GLY A 259 7.82 5.46 -22.34
N ALA A 260 8.51 5.08 -23.42
CA ALA A 260 9.10 3.75 -23.58
C ALA A 260 10.29 3.46 -22.63
N GLN A 261 10.86 4.50 -22.01
CA GLN A 261 11.95 4.37 -21.04
C GLN A 261 11.45 4.33 -19.58
N ALA A 262 10.13 4.40 -19.34
CA ALA A 262 9.58 4.32 -18.01
C ALA A 262 9.97 2.99 -17.34
N GLY A 263 10.61 3.05 -16.18
CA GLY A 263 11.05 1.89 -15.40
C GLY A 263 12.47 1.39 -15.69
N THR A 264 13.20 1.95 -16.67
CA THR A 264 14.54 1.44 -17.02
C THR A 264 15.59 1.71 -15.94
N THR A 265 15.51 2.87 -15.27
CA THR A 265 16.47 3.23 -14.22
C THR A 265 16.18 2.43 -12.95
N ALA A 266 14.90 2.25 -12.63
CA ALA A 266 14.45 1.36 -11.57
C ALA A 266 14.90 -0.09 -11.80
N GLU A 267 14.84 -0.59 -13.04
CA GLU A 267 15.37 -1.91 -13.39
C GLU A 267 16.88 -2.03 -13.25
N GLN A 268 17.63 -0.99 -13.65
CA GLN A 268 19.08 -0.99 -13.45
C GLN A 268 19.42 -1.03 -11.95
N LEU A 269 18.73 -0.23 -11.12
CA LEU A 269 18.89 -0.31 -9.68
C LEU A 269 18.53 -1.70 -9.14
N ALA A 270 17.44 -2.31 -9.62
CA ALA A 270 17.10 -3.67 -9.20
C ALA A 270 18.19 -4.69 -9.58
N ALA A 271 18.82 -4.56 -10.75
CA ALA A 271 19.94 -5.42 -11.12
C ALA A 271 21.14 -5.24 -10.18
N ASP A 272 21.49 -3.99 -9.83
CA ASP A 272 22.54 -3.69 -8.86
C ASP A 272 22.22 -4.24 -7.46
N ILE A 273 20.95 -4.17 -7.02
CA ILE A 273 20.49 -4.78 -5.76
C ILE A 273 20.66 -6.31 -5.81
N MET A 274 20.31 -6.95 -6.92
CA MET A 274 20.48 -8.40 -7.09
C MET A 274 21.97 -8.81 -7.04
N GLU A 275 22.86 -7.96 -7.57
CA GLU A 275 24.32 -8.16 -7.42
C GLU A 275 24.78 -8.01 -5.97
N ASP A 276 24.30 -6.98 -5.24
CA ASP A 276 24.59 -6.82 -3.81
C ASP A 276 24.11 -8.03 -2.99
N ILE A 277 22.90 -8.53 -3.27
CA ILE A 277 22.36 -9.75 -2.64
C ILE A 277 23.22 -10.97 -2.96
N ALA A 278 23.69 -11.11 -4.20
CA ALA A 278 24.56 -12.23 -4.58
C ALA A 278 25.89 -12.22 -3.81
N GLN A 279 26.42 -11.03 -3.50
CA GLN A 279 27.70 -10.87 -2.79
C GLN A 279 27.55 -10.92 -1.26
N HIS A 280 26.50 -10.30 -0.71
CA HIS A 280 26.38 -10.03 0.72
C HIS A 280 25.11 -10.61 1.36
N GLY A 281 24.20 -11.16 0.56
CA GLY A 281 22.87 -11.58 1.02
C GLY A 281 22.87 -12.61 2.14
N GLU A 282 23.81 -13.57 2.14
CA GLU A 282 23.88 -14.62 3.16
C GLU A 282 24.12 -14.02 4.55
N ALA A 283 25.06 -13.06 4.64
CA ALA A 283 25.38 -12.35 5.89
C ALA A 283 24.26 -11.41 6.35
N LEU A 284 23.33 -11.07 5.45
CA LEU A 284 22.16 -10.24 5.71
C LEU A 284 20.91 -11.08 6.04
N GLY A 285 21.00 -12.41 6.05
CA GLY A 285 19.85 -13.30 6.28
C GLY A 285 18.94 -13.44 5.06
N ILE A 286 19.42 -13.17 3.85
CA ILE A 286 18.68 -13.36 2.60
C ILE A 286 19.01 -14.75 2.05
N SER A 287 17.98 -15.57 1.83
CA SER A 287 18.13 -16.96 1.37
C SER A 287 17.91 -17.12 -0.14
N SER A 288 16.98 -16.36 -0.72
CA SER A 288 16.61 -16.44 -2.13
C SER A 288 16.07 -15.10 -2.60
N CYS A 289 16.22 -14.79 -3.89
CA CYS A 289 15.71 -13.56 -4.48
C CYS A 289 15.17 -13.78 -5.90
N LYS A 290 14.09 -13.05 -6.24
CA LYS A 290 13.51 -13.01 -7.58
C LYS A 290 13.20 -11.57 -7.98
N MET A 291 13.65 -11.16 -9.16
CA MET A 291 13.40 -9.86 -9.76
C MET A 291 12.49 -10.01 -10.98
N ASP A 292 11.50 -9.13 -11.08
CA ASP A 292 10.68 -8.90 -12.27
C ASP A 292 10.77 -7.42 -12.68
N GLY A 293 11.02 -7.13 -13.96
CA GLY A 293 11.16 -5.79 -14.52
C GLY A 293 10.08 -5.43 -15.55
N ALA A 294 9.74 -4.15 -15.65
CA ALA A 294 8.74 -3.60 -16.55
C ALA A 294 9.10 -3.61 -18.06
N THR A 295 10.35 -3.90 -18.43
CA THR A 295 10.80 -4.18 -19.80
C THR A 295 10.50 -5.63 -20.22
N GLY A 296 10.10 -6.48 -19.27
CA GLY A 296 9.84 -7.91 -19.45
C GLY A 296 11.02 -8.82 -19.06
N ASN A 297 12.08 -8.25 -18.48
CA ASN A 297 13.20 -9.03 -17.96
C ASN A 297 12.85 -9.65 -16.60
N THR A 298 13.18 -10.92 -16.42
CA THR A 298 12.97 -11.63 -15.14
C THR A 298 14.24 -12.37 -14.75
N PHE A 299 14.70 -12.18 -13.51
CA PHE A 299 15.89 -12.83 -12.96
C PHE A 299 15.56 -13.56 -11.66
N SER A 300 16.17 -14.71 -11.44
CA SER A 300 16.03 -15.48 -10.19
C SER A 300 17.40 -15.95 -9.72
N GLY A 301 17.70 -15.77 -8.44
CA GLY A 301 18.98 -16.13 -7.84
C GLY A 301 18.80 -16.85 -6.49
N GLN A 302 19.64 -17.84 -6.23
CA GLN A 302 19.74 -18.51 -4.94
C GLN A 302 21.05 -18.10 -4.27
N VAL A 303 20.96 -17.51 -3.08
CA VAL A 303 22.12 -16.99 -2.34
C VAL A 303 22.99 -18.16 -1.86
N GLY A 304 24.31 -18.03 -1.97
CA GLY A 304 25.27 -19.09 -1.63
C GLY A 304 25.56 -20.11 -2.76
N SER A 305 24.94 -19.96 -3.93
CA SER A 305 25.24 -20.78 -5.10
C SER A 305 26.39 -20.17 -5.91
N ARG A 306 27.56 -20.83 -5.95
CA ARG A 306 28.59 -20.52 -6.96
C ARG A 306 27.94 -20.55 -8.37
N PRO A 307 28.40 -19.73 -9.34
CA PRO A 307 27.85 -19.73 -10.69
C PRO A 307 28.21 -21.04 -11.39
N SER A 308 27.41 -22.06 -11.13
CA SER A 308 27.41 -23.29 -11.90
C SER A 308 26.55 -23.01 -13.11
N SER A 309 27.20 -22.60 -14.21
CA SER A 309 26.66 -22.76 -15.55
C SER A 309 26.27 -24.23 -15.73
N ARG A 310 25.01 -24.57 -15.46
CA ARG A 310 24.50 -25.90 -15.73
C ARG A 310 23.11 -25.75 -16.33
N VAL A 311 23.14 -25.52 -17.63
CA VAL A 311 22.12 -26.05 -18.55
C VAL A 311 22.03 -27.54 -18.27
N THR A 312 21.12 -27.93 -17.37
CA THR A 312 20.97 -29.32 -16.91
C THR A 312 19.67 -29.87 -17.47
N ALA A 313 19.76 -30.45 -18.66
CA ALA A 313 19.10 -31.70 -19.08
C ALA A 313 17.59 -31.93 -18.78
N GLY A 314 16.79 -30.90 -18.49
CA GLY A 314 15.33 -31.05 -18.28
C GLY A 314 14.50 -30.84 -19.55
N MET A 315 15.05 -30.11 -20.52
CA MET A 315 14.28 -29.62 -21.67
C MET A 315 14.03 -30.69 -22.74
N VAL A 316 14.93 -31.66 -22.89
CA VAL A 316 14.78 -32.75 -23.87
C VAL A 316 13.70 -33.76 -23.42
N LEU A 317 13.65 -34.06 -22.12
CA LEU A 317 12.64 -34.98 -21.58
C LEU A 317 11.24 -34.36 -21.61
N GLY A 318 11.14 -33.06 -21.29
CA GLY A 318 9.87 -32.31 -21.39
C GLY A 318 9.34 -32.23 -22.83
N LEU A 319 10.22 -32.03 -23.82
CA LEU A 319 9.86 -32.06 -25.25
C LEU A 319 9.38 -33.44 -25.71
N LEU A 320 10.03 -34.52 -25.27
CA LEU A 320 9.60 -35.89 -25.59
C LEU A 320 8.23 -36.23 -24.99
N PHE A 321 7.99 -35.85 -23.73
CA PHE A 321 6.69 -36.06 -23.08
C PHE A 321 5.57 -35.24 -23.73
N SER A 322 5.84 -33.97 -24.07
CA SER A 322 4.85 -33.13 -24.76
C SER A 322 4.55 -33.64 -26.17
N LEU A 323 5.55 -34.12 -26.92
CA LEU A 323 5.33 -34.75 -28.23
C LEU A 323 4.52 -36.06 -28.13
N LEU A 324 4.75 -36.88 -27.10
CA LEU A 324 3.95 -38.09 -26.84
C LEU A 324 2.49 -37.77 -26.50
N ILE A 325 2.26 -36.73 -25.69
CA ILE A 325 0.91 -36.27 -25.33
C ILE A 325 0.21 -35.71 -26.58
N ILE A 326 0.88 -34.88 -27.38
CA ILE A 326 0.33 -34.33 -28.63
C ILE A 326 0.02 -35.47 -29.62
N GLY A 327 0.92 -36.44 -29.77
CA GLY A 327 0.71 -37.63 -30.60
C GLY A 327 -0.46 -38.48 -30.13
N GLY A 328 -0.60 -38.66 -28.81
CA GLY A 328 -1.73 -39.36 -28.20
C GLY A 328 -3.07 -38.66 -28.44
N ILE A 329 -3.11 -37.33 -28.27
CA ILE A 329 -4.30 -36.51 -28.55
C ILE A 329 -4.68 -36.59 -30.04
N LEU A 330 -3.71 -36.50 -30.95
CA LEU A 330 -3.92 -36.63 -32.40
C LEU A 330 -4.42 -38.02 -32.80
N PHE A 331 -3.90 -39.09 -32.17
CA PHE A 331 -4.36 -40.45 -32.40
C PHE A 331 -5.81 -40.65 -31.94
N LEU A 332 -6.17 -40.09 -30.77
CA LEU A 332 -7.53 -40.16 -30.23
C LEU A 332 -8.52 -39.29 -31.03
N TYR A 333 -8.05 -38.15 -31.58
CA TYR A 333 -8.81 -37.31 -32.51
C TYR A 333 -9.08 -38.03 -33.84
N ARG A 334 -8.06 -38.66 -34.44
CA ARG A 334 -8.22 -39.46 -35.68
C ARG A 334 -9.14 -40.66 -35.51
N LYS A 335 -9.19 -41.25 -34.31
CA LYS A 335 -10.15 -42.31 -33.97
C LYS A 335 -11.55 -41.80 -33.59
N GLY A 336 -11.82 -40.49 -33.73
CA GLY A 336 -13.15 -39.91 -33.55
C GLY A 336 -13.68 -39.91 -32.12
N LYS A 337 -12.81 -40.09 -31.11
CA LYS A 337 -13.20 -40.22 -29.70
C LYS A 337 -13.13 -38.92 -28.89
N LEU A 338 -12.64 -37.82 -29.47
CA LEU A 338 -12.66 -36.50 -28.83
C LEU A 338 -13.31 -35.44 -29.73
N ARG A 339 -14.36 -34.79 -29.21
CA ARG A 339 -14.93 -33.56 -29.75
C ARG A 339 -14.57 -32.41 -28.80
N LEU A 340 -13.81 -31.44 -29.28
CA LEU A 340 -13.49 -30.22 -28.52
C LEU A 340 -14.61 -29.19 -28.68
N PRO A 341 -15.01 -28.48 -27.61
CA PRO A 341 -15.97 -27.39 -27.70
C PRO A 341 -15.27 -26.12 -28.21
N ILE A 342 -15.96 -25.42 -29.11
CA ILE A 342 -15.53 -24.14 -29.71
C ILE A 342 -15.72 -23.02 -28.68
N LEU A 343 -14.63 -22.38 -28.26
CA LEU A 343 -14.64 -21.16 -27.46
C LEU A 343 -15.01 -19.97 -28.36
N ARG A 344 -16.17 -19.35 -28.09
CA ARG A 344 -16.61 -18.08 -28.67
C ARG A 344 -15.86 -16.92 -27.98
N MET A 345 -15.08 -16.18 -28.76
CA MET A 345 -14.58 -14.84 -28.41
C MET A 345 -15.66 -13.80 -28.72
N PRO A 346 -15.92 -12.81 -27.84
CA PRO A 346 -16.50 -11.53 -28.24
C PRO A 346 -15.40 -10.49 -28.45
N HIS A 347 -15.54 -9.73 -29.54
CA HIS A 347 -14.70 -8.59 -29.91
C HIS A 347 -14.98 -7.34 -29.05
N PRO A 348 -14.03 -6.39 -28.98
CA PRO A 348 -14.13 -5.15 -28.20
C PRO A 348 -14.46 -3.91 -29.06
N TRP A 349 -14.67 -2.78 -28.36
CA TRP A 349 -14.47 -1.35 -28.76
C TRP A 349 -15.70 -0.44 -28.92
N HIS A 350 -15.72 0.62 -28.10
CA HIS A 350 -15.70 2.07 -28.43
C HIS A 350 -16.19 2.87 -27.18
N ARG A 351 -15.89 4.15 -26.88
CA ARG A 351 -14.83 5.17 -27.07
C ARG A 351 -15.51 6.52 -26.69
N ALA A 352 -14.83 7.37 -25.91
CA ALA A 352 -14.97 8.84 -25.73
C ALA A 352 -16.27 9.34 -25.05
N GLU A 353 -16.31 10.45 -24.29
CA GLU A 353 -15.55 11.71 -24.37
C GLU A 353 -15.65 12.52 -23.05
N ASP A 354 -14.74 13.50 -22.88
CA ASP A 354 -14.39 14.25 -21.66
C ASP A 354 -15.38 15.35 -21.22
N LEU A 355 -15.40 15.67 -19.92
CA LEU A 355 -15.67 17.01 -19.40
C LEU A 355 -14.89 17.28 -18.09
N ALA A 356 -14.25 18.45 -18.05
CA ALA A 356 -13.42 18.97 -16.96
C ALA A 356 -14.25 19.73 -15.91
N SER A 357 -13.81 19.71 -14.65
CA SER A 357 -14.08 20.80 -13.69
C SER A 357 -13.19 20.74 -12.42
N THR A 358 -12.51 21.86 -12.23
CA THR A 358 -11.94 22.60 -11.09
C THR A 358 -12.02 22.06 -9.65
N GLU A 359 -10.86 22.10 -8.98
CA GLU A 359 -10.62 21.85 -7.55
C GLU A 359 -11.17 22.95 -6.60
N PRO A 360 -11.57 22.58 -5.38
CA PRO A 360 -11.54 23.47 -4.22
C PRO A 360 -10.37 23.17 -3.26
N ALA A 361 -10.01 24.22 -2.52
CA ALA A 361 -8.86 24.36 -1.65
C ALA A 361 -8.73 23.29 -0.55
N GLY A 362 -7.48 22.92 -0.27
CA GLY A 362 -7.07 21.78 0.54
C GLY A 362 -7.49 21.83 2.01
N ASP A 363 -8.03 20.70 2.44
CA ASP A 363 -8.26 20.35 3.85
C ASP A 363 -6.98 19.70 4.40
N LYS A 364 -6.60 20.10 5.61
CA LYS A 364 -5.38 19.59 6.28
C LYS A 364 -5.73 18.24 6.89
N GLY A 365 -5.64 17.18 6.06
CA GLY A 365 -5.95 15.79 6.42
C GLY A 365 -5.30 15.26 7.71
N PHE A 366 -5.57 13.99 8.01
CA PHE A 366 -5.11 13.30 9.20
C PHE A 366 -3.63 12.92 9.12
N ASN A 367 -2.97 12.78 10.27
CA ASN A 367 -1.54 12.47 10.34
C ASN A 367 -1.35 11.06 10.90
N ASN A 368 -0.68 10.20 10.14
CA ASN A 368 -0.22 8.88 10.56
C ASN A 368 1.31 8.91 10.61
N PRO A 369 1.94 9.12 11.77
CA PRO A 369 3.37 8.88 11.90
C PRO A 369 3.74 7.42 11.65
N MET A 370 4.05 7.09 10.39
CA MET A 370 4.55 5.77 9.98
C MET A 370 5.99 5.58 10.49
N PHE A 371 6.14 4.60 11.38
CA PHE A 371 7.37 3.90 11.80
C PHE A 371 8.60 4.77 12.10
N ASP A 372 8.87 4.99 13.39
CA ASP A 372 10.24 5.08 13.90
C ASP A 372 10.56 3.74 14.59
N VAL A 373 11.66 3.11 14.19
CA VAL A 373 12.23 1.92 14.86
C VAL A 373 13.34 2.34 15.79
#